data_AF-A0A8H7REX7-F1
#
_entry.id   AF-A0A8H7REX7-F1
#
_cell.length_a   1.000
_cell.length_b   1.000
_cell.length_c   1.000
_cell.angle_alpha   90.00
_cell.angle_beta   90.00
_cell.angle_gamma   90.00
#
_symmetry.space_group_name_H-M   'P 1'
#
loop_
_entity.id
_entity.type
_entity.pdbx_description
1 polymer ?
#
loop_
_entity_poly.entity_id
_entity_poly.type
_entity_poly.pdbx_seq_one_letter_code
_entity_poly.pdbx_strand_id
1 'polypeptide(L)'
;MCSNVTGQLSKDQAFKTFAGVRSSSEYWKNQKKNSMEMIRQYGIPSLFITLPAAETKWTELLCILKKIVDDDVMSEEEAETLRYDEKASLIQSDLITTARYFDHRFRELKKTWVAEDGPFCE
;
A
#
# COMPACT_ATOMS: atom_id res chain seq x y z
N MET A 1 32.78 -34.21 -7.04
CA MET A 1 32.08 -32.96 -6.69
C MET A 1 31.07 -33.10 -5.55
N CYS A 2 30.35 -34.23 -5.40
CA CYS A 2 29.35 -34.40 -4.33
C CYS A 2 29.91 -34.59 -2.90
N SER A 3 31.19 -34.95 -2.72
CA SER A 3 31.80 -35.17 -1.40
C SER A 3 32.15 -33.89 -0.62
N ASN A 4 32.24 -32.74 -1.30
CA ASN A 4 32.56 -31.46 -0.64
C ASN A 4 31.32 -30.77 -0.06
N VAL A 5 30.13 -31.06 -0.61
CA VAL A 5 28.86 -30.48 -0.14
C VAL A 5 28.44 -31.10 1.20
N THR A 6 28.65 -32.40 1.37
CA THR A 6 28.36 -33.12 2.63
C THR A 6 29.24 -32.64 3.79
N GLY A 7 30.49 -32.24 3.53
CA GLY A 7 31.38 -31.63 4.53
C GLY A 7 30.90 -30.26 5.02
N GLN A 8 30.27 -29.47 4.14
CA GLN A 8 29.71 -28.15 4.50
C GLN A 8 28.37 -28.25 5.22
N LEU A 9 27.55 -29.27 4.91
CA LEU A 9 26.32 -29.60 5.64
C LEU A 9 26.58 -29.93 7.12
N SER A 10 27.78 -30.41 7.45
CA SER A 10 28.13 -30.90 8.79
C SER A 10 28.39 -29.80 9.83
N LYS A 11 28.55 -28.52 9.46
CA LYS A 11 28.87 -27.42 10.40
C LYS A 11 28.24 -26.10 9.92
N ASP A 12 28.03 -25.15 10.82
CA ASP A 12 27.45 -23.79 10.65
C ASP A 12 27.90 -22.99 9.41
N GLN A 13 28.89 -23.46 8.64
CA GLN A 13 29.21 -22.98 7.31
C GLN A 13 28.01 -23.01 6.37
N ALA A 14 27.20 -24.09 6.33
CA ALA A 14 26.00 -24.13 5.49
C ALA A 14 25.01 -23.00 5.88
N PHE A 15 24.81 -22.78 7.17
CA PHE A 15 23.97 -21.69 7.68
C PHE A 15 24.50 -20.32 7.22
N LYS A 16 25.80 -20.07 7.34
CA LYS A 16 26.44 -18.82 6.91
C LYS A 16 26.35 -18.61 5.39
N THR A 17 26.50 -19.67 4.61
CA THR A 17 26.37 -19.58 3.14
C THR A 17 24.94 -19.28 2.72
N PHE A 18 23.95 -19.92 3.34
CA PHE A 18 22.55 -19.72 2.97
C PHE A 18 21.95 -18.45 3.57
N ALA A 19 22.46 -17.95 4.69
CA ALA A 19 22.02 -16.68 5.29
C ALA A 19 22.18 -15.47 4.35
N GLY A 20 23.12 -15.51 3.40
CA GLY A 20 23.29 -14.46 2.38
C GLY A 20 22.38 -14.62 1.15
N VAL A 21 21.77 -15.79 0.96
CA VAL A 21 20.93 -16.08 -0.20
C VAL A 21 19.50 -15.67 0.11
N ARG A 22 19.00 -14.63 -0.59
CA ARG A 22 17.59 -14.21 -0.51
C ARG A 22 16.69 -15.41 -0.85
N SER A 23 15.60 -15.56 -0.11
CA SER A 23 14.64 -16.67 -0.22
C SER A 23 15.07 -18.01 0.38
N SER A 24 16.29 -18.13 0.94
CA SER A 24 16.65 -19.32 1.70
C SER A 24 15.92 -19.37 3.05
N SER A 25 15.76 -20.57 3.60
CA SER A 25 15.17 -20.75 4.95
C SER A 25 15.97 -20.00 6.02
N GLU A 26 17.30 -20.02 5.94
CA GLU A 26 18.17 -19.38 6.93
C GLU A 26 18.15 -17.85 6.83
N TYR A 27 18.01 -17.32 5.62
CA TYR A 27 17.78 -15.88 5.42
C TYR A 27 16.47 -15.45 6.11
N TRP A 28 15.37 -16.16 5.89
CA TRP A 28 14.08 -15.85 6.53
C TRP A 28 14.11 -15.99 8.05
N LYS A 29 14.83 -16.98 8.57
CA LYS A 29 15.04 -17.16 10.02
C LYS A 29 15.77 -15.97 10.64
N ASN A 30 16.82 -15.47 9.98
CA ASN A 30 17.54 -14.26 10.43
C ASN A 30 16.67 -13.01 10.34
N GLN A 31 15.91 -12.82 9.26
CA GLN A 31 14.99 -11.69 9.14
C GLN A 31 13.91 -11.71 10.22
N LYS A 32 13.31 -12.88 10.51
CA LYS A 32 12.36 -13.03 11.61
C LYS A 32 12.99 -12.65 12.95
N LYS A 33 14.20 -13.14 13.23
CA LYS A 33 14.92 -12.80 14.46
C LYS A 33 15.16 -11.29 14.56
N ASN A 34 15.61 -10.66 13.49
CA ASN A 34 15.84 -9.22 13.44
C ASN A 34 14.54 -8.44 13.72
N SER A 35 13.41 -8.81 13.11
CA SER A 35 12.12 -8.19 13.40
C SER A 35 11.72 -8.32 14.87
N MET A 36 11.92 -9.48 15.50
CA MET A 36 11.63 -9.68 16.92
C MET A 36 12.55 -8.86 17.83
N GLU A 37 13.82 -8.73 17.46
CA GLU A 37 14.78 -7.86 18.17
C GLU A 37 14.38 -6.39 18.06
N MET A 38 13.95 -5.95 16.87
CA MET A 38 13.44 -4.61 16.64
C MET A 38 12.20 -4.31 17.50
N ILE A 39 11.24 -5.25 17.57
CA ILE A 39 10.05 -5.11 18.43
C ILE A 39 10.43 -4.97 19.91
N ARG A 40 11.44 -5.73 20.36
CA ARG A 40 11.92 -5.68 21.74
C ARG A 40 12.67 -4.38 22.07
N GLN A 41 13.44 -3.85 21.13
CA GLN A 41 14.28 -2.66 21.34
C GLN A 41 13.52 -1.36 21.13
N TYR A 42 12.73 -1.27 20.05
CA TYR A 42 12.06 -0.05 19.62
C TYR A 42 10.56 -0.02 19.96
N GLY A 43 10.02 -1.13 20.46
CA GLY A 43 8.61 -1.24 20.85
C GLY A 43 7.70 -1.61 19.67
N ILE A 44 6.44 -1.20 19.76
CA ILE A 44 5.39 -1.57 18.80
C ILE A 44 5.77 -1.00 17.41
N PRO A 45 5.78 -1.84 16.35
CA PRO A 45 6.12 -1.37 15.02
C PRO A 45 5.09 -0.33 14.55
N SER A 46 5.58 0.84 14.12
CA SER A 46 4.74 1.91 13.56
C SER A 46 4.69 1.79 12.04
N LEU A 47 3.50 1.65 11.47
CA LEU A 47 3.30 1.69 10.01
C LEU A 47 3.10 3.14 9.56
N PHE A 48 3.97 3.63 8.68
CA PHE A 48 3.78 4.90 7.98
C PHE A 48 3.40 4.64 6.54
N ILE A 49 2.26 5.19 6.12
CA ILE A 49 1.84 5.18 4.73
C ILE A 49 1.54 6.60 4.26
N THR A 50 1.81 6.85 2.98
CA THR A 50 1.43 8.11 2.32
C THR A 50 0.41 7.77 1.25
N LEU A 51 -0.80 8.29 1.39
CA LEU A 51 -1.86 8.14 0.39
C LEU A 51 -1.87 9.38 -0.49
N PRO A 52 -1.55 9.26 -1.79
CA PRO A 52 -1.59 10.42 -2.67
C PRO A 52 -3.04 10.86 -2.90
N ALA A 53 -3.29 12.16 -2.75
CA ALA A 53 -4.52 12.79 -3.20
C ALA A 53 -4.51 12.91 -4.73
N ALA A 54 -4.76 11.78 -5.41
CA ALA A 54 -4.80 11.69 -6.87
C ALA A 54 -6.22 11.94 -7.41
N GLU A 55 -6.87 13.00 -6.92
CA GLU A 55 -8.28 13.34 -7.19
C GLU A 55 -8.56 13.48 -8.70
N THR A 56 -7.59 14.00 -9.46
CA THR A 56 -7.68 14.14 -10.92
C THR A 56 -7.81 12.81 -11.67
N LYS A 57 -7.53 11.67 -11.01
CA LYS A 57 -7.63 10.33 -11.59
C LYS A 57 -8.93 9.62 -11.22
N TRP A 58 -9.72 10.15 -10.29
CA TRP A 58 -10.97 9.53 -9.86
C TRP A 58 -12.09 10.00 -10.77
N THR A 59 -12.35 9.22 -11.83
CA THR A 59 -13.41 9.49 -12.82
C THR A 59 -14.78 9.62 -12.15
N GLU A 60 -15.09 8.73 -11.21
CA GLU A 60 -16.30 8.80 -10.37
C GLU A 60 -16.47 10.16 -9.67
N LEU A 61 -15.38 10.68 -9.08
CA LEU A 61 -15.39 11.97 -8.39
C LEU A 61 -15.63 13.11 -9.40
N LEU A 62 -14.97 13.06 -10.56
CA LEU A 62 -15.15 14.07 -11.60
C LEU A 62 -16.59 14.09 -12.13
N CYS A 63 -17.23 12.94 -12.31
CA CYS A 63 -18.64 12.85 -12.68
C CYS A 63 -19.56 13.46 -11.60
N ILE A 64 -19.28 13.18 -10.32
CA ILE A 64 -20.04 13.75 -9.20
C ILE A 64 -19.88 15.27 -9.16
N LEU A 65 -18.65 15.78 -9.30
CA LEU A 65 -18.36 17.22 -9.28
C LEU A 65 -19.03 17.92 -10.47
N LYS A 66 -18.96 17.34 -11.66
CA LYS A 66 -19.62 17.87 -12.85
C LYS A 66 -21.13 17.98 -12.64
N LYS A 67 -21.75 16.95 -12.07
CA LYS A 67 -23.18 16.96 -11.75
C LYS A 67 -23.55 18.03 -10.72
N ILE A 68 -22.69 18.29 -9.74
CA ILE A 68 -22.96 19.30 -8.70
C ILE A 68 -22.79 20.73 -9.25
N VAL A 69 -21.78 20.95 -10.08
CA VAL A 69 -21.38 22.28 -10.53
C VAL A 69 -22.14 22.71 -11.79
N ASP A 70 -22.26 21.81 -12.77
CA ASP A 70 -22.78 22.09 -14.10
C ASP A 70 -24.16 21.45 -14.37
N ASP A 71 -24.73 20.70 -13.40
CA ASP A 71 -25.98 19.91 -13.53
C ASP A 71 -25.98 18.92 -14.72
N ASP A 72 -24.79 18.53 -15.18
CA ASP A 72 -24.59 17.65 -16.32
C ASP A 72 -24.21 16.23 -15.88
N VAL A 73 -24.73 15.23 -16.58
CA VAL A 73 -24.50 13.81 -16.28
C VAL A 73 -23.47 13.27 -17.27
N MET A 74 -22.20 13.28 -16.84
CA MET A 74 -21.08 12.73 -17.61
C MET A 74 -20.84 11.25 -17.30
N SER A 75 -20.40 10.50 -18.33
CA SER A 75 -19.90 9.12 -18.17
C SER A 75 -18.45 9.10 -17.67
N GLU A 76 -18.02 8.00 -17.05
CA GLU A 76 -16.65 7.83 -16.57
C GLU A 76 -15.61 7.89 -17.71
N GLU A 77 -15.97 7.39 -18.90
CA GLU A 77 -15.12 7.43 -20.11
C GLU A 77 -14.88 8.88 -20.59
N GLU A 78 -15.91 9.72 -20.47
CA GLU A 78 -15.83 11.14 -20.79
C GLU A 78 -14.99 11.88 -19.73
N ALA A 79 -15.14 11.51 -18.45
CA ALA A 79 -14.34 12.07 -17.37
C ALA A 79 -12.84 11.71 -17.49
N GLU A 80 -12.51 10.54 -18.04
CA GLU A 80 -11.11 10.16 -18.27
C GLU A 80 -10.46 11.03 -19.35
N THR A 81 -11.20 11.34 -20.41
CA THR A 81 -10.72 12.11 -21.57
C THR A 81 -10.65 13.63 -21.35
N LEU A 82 -11.24 14.16 -20.27
CA LEU A 82 -11.16 15.57 -19.90
C LEU A 82 -9.70 16.07 -19.79
N ARG A 83 -9.51 17.34 -20.16
CA ARG A 83 -8.19 17.99 -20.05
C ARG A 83 -7.83 18.19 -18.57
N TYR A 84 -6.54 18.15 -18.26
CA TYR A 84 -6.04 18.36 -16.89
C TYR A 84 -6.55 19.68 -16.26
N ASP A 85 -6.55 20.75 -17.05
CA ASP A 85 -6.98 22.08 -16.59
C ASP A 85 -8.47 22.09 -16.18
N GLU A 86 -9.32 21.37 -16.92
CA GLU A 86 -10.75 21.24 -16.63
C GLU A 86 -10.98 20.39 -15.37
N LYS A 87 -10.23 19.29 -15.23
CA LYS A 87 -10.26 18.45 -14.02
C LYS A 87 -9.86 19.26 -12.78
N ALA A 88 -8.79 20.05 -12.87
CA ALA A 88 -8.34 20.91 -11.79
C ALA A 88 -9.39 21.97 -11.44
N SER A 89 -10.02 22.59 -12.44
CA SER A 89 -11.08 23.57 -12.22
C SER A 89 -12.31 22.97 -11.52
N LEU A 90 -12.70 21.75 -11.88
CA LEU A 90 -13.82 21.03 -11.25
C LEU A 90 -13.54 20.64 -9.79
N ILE A 91 -12.30 20.26 -9.49
CA ILE A 91 -11.90 19.96 -8.10
C ILE A 91 -11.89 21.24 -7.26
N GLN A 92 -11.43 22.35 -7.84
CA GLN A 92 -11.37 23.64 -7.14
C GLN A 92 -12.74 24.28 -6.92
N SER A 93 -13.73 23.99 -7.79
CA SER A 93 -15.08 24.55 -7.62
C SER A 93 -15.80 23.97 -6.41
N ASP A 94 -15.58 22.70 -6.07
CA ASP A 94 -16.10 22.09 -4.84
C ASP A 94 -15.06 21.22 -4.11
N LEU A 95 -14.22 21.92 -3.34
CA LEU A 95 -13.21 21.32 -2.47
C LEU A 95 -13.83 20.52 -1.31
N ILE A 96 -15.05 20.85 -0.88
CA ILE A 96 -15.69 20.20 0.27
C ILE A 96 -16.10 18.79 -0.12
N THR A 97 -16.74 18.64 -1.28
CA THR A 97 -17.13 17.33 -1.80
C THR A 97 -15.90 16.48 -2.14
N THR A 98 -14.87 17.07 -2.72
CA THR A 98 -13.58 16.40 -2.97
C THR A 98 -12.98 15.83 -1.68
N ALA A 99 -12.87 16.66 -0.63
CA ALA A 99 -12.33 16.22 0.67
C ALA A 99 -13.18 15.11 1.32
N ARG A 100 -14.52 15.21 1.21
CA ARG A 100 -15.44 14.19 1.73
C ARG A 100 -15.28 12.86 0.99
N TYR A 101 -15.10 12.90 -0.33
CA TYR A 101 -14.87 11.70 -1.13
C TYR A 101 -13.53 11.04 -0.77
N PHE A 102 -12.47 11.84 -0.54
CA PHE A 102 -11.20 11.32 -0.06
C PHE A 102 -11.33 10.61 1.30
N ASP A 103 -12.02 11.23 2.27
CA ASP A 103 -12.27 10.63 3.58
C ASP A 103 -13.06 9.31 3.46
N HIS A 104 -14.08 9.27 2.58
CA HIS A 104 -14.81 8.04 2.29
C HIS A 104 -13.89 6.92 1.77
N ARG A 105 -13.05 7.22 0.77
CA ARG A 105 -12.07 6.26 0.22
C ARG A 105 -11.09 5.77 1.28
N PHE A 106 -10.63 6.67 2.14
CA PHE A 106 -9.75 6.32 3.26
C PHE A 106 -10.43 5.38 4.26
N ARG A 107 -11.69 5.64 4.61
CA ARG A 107 -12.46 4.77 5.51
C ARG A 107 -12.67 3.39 4.92
N GLU A 108 -12.99 3.28 3.64
CA GLU A 108 -13.10 1.98 2.97
C GLU A 108 -11.76 1.22 2.97
N LEU A 109 -10.65 1.90 2.71
CA LEU A 109 -9.32 1.30 2.84
C LEU A 109 -9.06 0.82 4.27
N LYS A 110 -9.39 1.64 5.28
CA LYS A 110 -9.20 1.28 6.70
C LYS A 110 -9.96 0.01 7.08
N LYS A 111 -11.15 -0.26 6.51
CA LYS A 111 -11.90 -1.49 6.78
C LYS A 111 -11.10 -2.74 6.40
N THR A 112 -10.33 -2.70 5.31
CA THR A 112 -9.50 -3.85 4.88
C THR A 112 -8.39 -4.20 5.87
N TRP A 113 -7.96 -3.24 6.70
CA TRP A 113 -6.90 -3.44 7.68
C TRP A 113 -7.38 -4.12 8.96
N VAL A 114 -8.64 -3.85 9.33
CA VAL A 114 -9.29 -4.35 10.55
C VAL A 114 -10.23 -5.54 10.25
N ALA A 115 -10.17 -6.08 9.03
CA ALA A 115 -10.88 -7.32 8.70
C ALA A 115 -10.34 -8.49 9.56
N GLU A 116 -11.13 -9.56 9.72
CA GLU A 116 -10.74 -10.75 10.51
C GLU A 116 -9.42 -11.38 9.99
N ASP A 117 -9.23 -11.41 8.67
CA ASP A 117 -7.98 -11.86 8.02
C ASP A 117 -6.97 -10.71 7.81
N GLY A 118 -7.19 -9.57 8.47
CA GLY A 118 -6.44 -8.34 8.29
C GLY A 118 -5.11 -8.33 9.04
N PRO A 119 -4.11 -7.57 8.55
CA PRO A 119 -2.78 -7.49 9.18
C PRO A 119 -2.79 -6.84 10.58
N PHE A 120 -3.89 -6.21 10.99
CA PHE A 120 -4.04 -5.53 12.27
C PHE A 120 -5.28 -5.97 13.05
N CYS A 121 -5.84 -7.15 12.75
CA CYS A 121 -6.88 -7.71 13.60
C CYS A 121 -6.32 -7.98 15.00
N GLU A 122 -7.02 -7.54 16.05
CA GLU A 122 -6.74 -7.92 17.44
C GLU A 122 -7.13 -9.38 17.71
#